data_AF-A0A0K1ELC1-F1
#
_entry.id   AF-A0A0K1ELC1-F1
#
_cell.length_a   1.000
_cell.length_b   1.000
_cell.length_c   1.000
_cell.angle_alpha   90.00
_cell.angle_beta   90.00
_cell.angle_gamma   90.00
#
_symmetry.space_group_name_H-M   'P 1'
#
loop_
_entity.id
_entity.type
_entity.pdbx_description
1 polymer ?
#
loop_
_entity_poly.entity_id
_entity_poly.type
_entity_poly.pdbx_seq_one_letter_code
_entity_poly.pdbx_strand_id
1 'polypeptide(L)'
;MAEQDPDRRERSDHVGSTPPPPSARHAEDERDAARTASTDASPPEASTTSPETSTATSEPPKAASESSTAASESSTAASEPPAAATPSASSPPPPATPAAGGTSASSPPPPPPRRTPPRGAAWAEPLARFERAWTRFETGLLTIVLLSLILALISWVFLTGLAAPPSSDDAAGVVFRAIVGASLLGTAAWTASRTLTLNARRGATIVAFIAGIAVAPLWRSFGTQYFDNVKAWLQEGSTLTLMGGLRGVGTRLTLWLALLGGSLATSAGKHIHVDLLFRALPVKLRVPAAVLNNLAAAAVCFAAVWGFFDHIAIESFGARADDPPAAKIERVTHHVGQHLFLARKQVALDLRSGPRVIAGNPYEWMTPTEWNGWLDGAGYAEHYPEPPLDNFKVPDDAPPHIPLVISPDGESTRGLLVHTLSLVFPFGLLMIGLRFLLRILLVLSGHISVDPDEAHREDLRRADQDGDPLDTGGHGERAEGRA
;
A
#
# COMPACT_ATOMS: atom_id res chain seq x y z
N MET A 1 -3.46 -27.24 17.42
CA MET A 1 -2.05 -27.66 17.50
C MET A 1 -1.43 -26.86 18.62
N ALA A 2 -1.21 -27.56 19.73
CA ALA A 2 -0.66 -27.03 20.96
C ALA A 2 0.74 -27.60 21.09
N GLU A 3 1.73 -26.73 21.28
CA GLU A 3 3.02 -27.09 21.82
C GLU A 3 3.41 -25.95 22.76
N GLN A 4 3.31 -26.25 24.06
CA GLN A 4 3.59 -25.35 25.17
C GLN A 4 5.05 -25.51 25.55
N ASP A 5 5.74 -24.38 25.62
CA ASP A 5 7.10 -24.21 26.10
C ASP A 5 7.19 -24.51 27.63
N PRO A 6 8.00 -25.50 28.06
CA PRO A 6 8.07 -25.95 29.45
C PRO A 6 9.03 -25.17 30.37
N ASP A 7 9.80 -24.18 29.89
CA ASP A 7 10.91 -23.63 30.69
C ASP A 7 10.60 -22.38 31.53
N ARG A 8 9.32 -22.06 31.77
CA ARG A 8 8.92 -20.87 32.55
C ARG A 8 8.52 -21.14 34.01
N ARG A 9 9.12 -22.14 34.66
CA ARG A 9 8.90 -22.44 36.09
C ARG A 9 10.23 -22.68 36.81
N GLU A 10 10.92 -21.61 37.19
CA GLU A 10 11.86 -21.61 38.33
C GLU A 10 12.38 -20.18 38.58
N ARG A 11 11.51 -19.30 39.08
CA ARG A 11 11.94 -18.06 39.76
C ARG A 11 10.83 -17.51 40.65
N SER A 12 10.55 -18.24 41.72
CA SER A 12 9.78 -17.74 42.85
C SER A 12 10.47 -18.25 44.11
N ASP A 13 11.23 -17.38 44.79
CA ASP A 13 11.33 -17.37 46.25
C ASP A 13 12.07 -16.11 46.72
N HIS A 14 11.55 -15.54 47.81
CA HIS A 14 12.07 -14.45 48.65
C HIS A 14 11.98 -13.00 48.12
N VAL A 15 10.94 -12.27 48.54
CA VAL A 15 11.07 -11.04 49.38
C VAL A 15 9.79 -10.88 50.22
N GLY A 16 9.97 -10.68 51.52
CA GLY A 16 8.91 -10.54 52.52
C GLY A 16 8.13 -9.23 52.42
N SER A 17 6.84 -9.32 52.74
CA SER A 17 5.87 -8.24 52.78
C SER A 17 5.67 -7.73 54.21
N THR A 18 6.05 -6.47 54.46
CA THR A 18 5.57 -5.66 55.58
C THR A 18 4.70 -4.53 55.02
N PRO A 19 3.44 -4.37 55.45
CA PRO A 19 2.57 -3.30 54.93
C PRO A 19 2.88 -1.96 55.62
N PRO A 20 2.88 -0.82 54.90
CA PRO A 20 2.91 0.50 55.52
C PRO A 20 1.52 0.89 56.06
N PRO A 21 1.45 1.73 57.11
CA PRO A 21 0.20 2.18 57.71
C PRO A 21 -0.52 3.22 56.84
N PRO A 22 -1.86 3.35 56.97
CA PRO A 22 -2.66 4.30 56.20
C PRO A 22 -2.42 5.74 56.67
N SER A 23 -1.97 6.60 55.75
CA SER A 23 -1.88 8.04 55.98
C SER A 23 -3.28 8.67 56.01
N ALA A 24 -3.61 9.27 57.14
CA ALA A 24 -4.77 10.10 57.37
C ALA A 24 -4.71 11.36 56.49
N ARG A 25 -5.83 11.66 55.83
CA ARG A 25 -6.07 12.94 55.15
C ARG A 25 -6.30 14.02 56.20
N HIS A 26 -5.49 15.06 56.15
CA HIS A 26 -5.69 16.32 56.87
C HIS A 26 -6.90 17.07 56.30
N ALA A 27 -7.81 17.42 57.20
CA ALA A 27 -8.70 18.57 57.12
C ALA A 27 -8.24 19.59 58.19
N GLU A 28 -8.59 20.87 57.97
CA GLU A 28 -8.41 22.03 58.88
C GLU A 28 -6.95 22.51 59.02
N ASP A 29 -6.61 23.80 59.16
CA ASP A 29 -7.28 25.11 59.25
C ASP A 29 -6.14 26.13 59.04
N GLU A 30 -6.32 27.22 58.29
CA GLU A 30 -6.59 28.58 58.78
C GLU A 30 -5.67 29.10 59.94
N ARG A 31 -5.03 30.26 59.70
CA ARG A 31 -4.38 31.21 60.66
C ARG A 31 -2.98 30.78 61.15
N ASP A 32 -1.97 31.63 61.26
CA ASP A 32 -1.92 33.05 61.60
C ASP A 32 -0.67 33.73 61.03
N ALA A 33 -0.79 35.06 60.90
CA ALA A 33 0.26 36.00 60.61
C ALA A 33 1.35 36.05 61.70
N ALA A 34 2.60 36.37 61.32
CA ALA A 34 3.34 37.52 61.88
C ALA A 34 4.82 37.56 61.46
N ARG A 35 5.25 38.79 61.17
CA ARG A 35 6.60 39.39 61.29
C ARG A 35 7.65 39.04 60.23
N THR A 36 7.87 39.91 59.24
CA THR A 36 8.63 41.19 59.24
C THR A 36 10.15 41.05 59.43
N ALA A 37 10.84 41.41 58.34
CA ALA A 37 11.95 42.37 58.25
C ALA A 37 13.32 42.04 58.89
N SER A 38 14.34 41.95 58.03
CA SER A 38 15.60 42.74 58.02
C SER A 38 16.61 42.01 57.11
N THR A 39 16.91 42.45 55.89
CA THR A 39 17.85 43.54 55.48
C THR A 39 19.33 43.27 55.82
N ASP A 40 20.12 43.24 54.74
CA ASP A 40 21.56 43.54 54.56
C ASP A 40 22.65 42.81 55.35
N ALA A 41 23.58 42.18 54.62
CA ALA A 41 24.91 42.74 54.34
C ALA A 41 25.83 41.70 53.64
N SER A 42 26.43 42.09 52.52
CA SER A 42 27.63 41.44 51.93
C SER A 42 28.92 42.03 52.55
N PRO A 43 30.13 41.69 52.04
CA PRO A 43 30.97 40.50 52.23
C PRO A 43 32.30 40.89 52.98
N PRO A 44 33.36 40.05 53.08
CA PRO A 44 34.39 40.00 52.00
C PRO A 44 35.20 38.67 51.88
N GLU A 45 35.97 38.55 50.78
CA GLU A 45 37.34 37.99 50.57
C GLU A 45 37.83 36.76 51.39
N ALA A 46 38.63 35.79 50.93
CA ALA A 46 39.43 35.54 49.74
C ALA A 46 39.99 34.07 49.85
N SER A 47 40.67 33.62 48.79
CA SER A 47 41.80 32.65 48.79
C SER A 47 41.56 31.25 48.18
N THR A 48 42.06 31.14 46.94
CA THR A 48 42.99 30.09 46.43
C THR A 48 42.72 28.62 46.74
N THR A 49 42.51 27.80 45.71
CA THR A 49 43.54 26.87 45.17
C THR A 49 42.96 26.06 43.99
N SER A 50 43.70 26.01 42.89
CA SER A 50 43.48 25.09 41.77
C SER A 50 43.75 23.64 42.19
N PRO A 51 43.19 22.68 41.45
CA PRO A 51 44.10 21.72 40.81
C PRO A 51 43.76 21.45 39.34
N GLU A 52 44.84 21.17 38.62
CA GLU A 52 44.89 20.58 37.28
C GLU A 52 43.89 19.45 37.12
N THR A 53 43.08 19.51 36.05
CA THR A 53 42.39 18.33 35.52
C THR A 53 42.92 18.07 34.12
N SER A 54 43.75 17.05 34.03
CA SER A 54 44.25 16.45 32.80
C SER A 54 43.08 16.03 31.90
N THR A 55 43.01 16.62 30.71
CA THR A 55 42.17 16.16 29.60
C THR A 55 42.70 14.83 29.07
N ALA A 56 42.14 13.74 29.58
CA ALA A 56 42.17 12.44 28.92
C ALA A 56 41.03 12.41 27.90
N THR A 57 41.40 12.51 26.63
CA THR A 57 40.52 12.24 25.48
C THR A 57 40.16 10.76 25.49
N SER A 58 39.00 10.42 26.05
CA SER A 58 38.35 9.12 25.89
C SER A 58 37.63 9.09 24.54
N GLU A 59 38.26 8.37 23.63
CA GLU A 59 37.73 7.83 22.39
C GLU A 59 36.36 7.13 22.64
N PRO A 60 35.27 7.50 21.96
CA PRO A 60 34.01 6.79 22.10
C PRO A 60 34.11 5.42 21.40
N PRO A 61 33.62 4.34 22.03
CA PRO A 61 33.74 3.00 21.48
C PRO A 61 32.91 2.91 20.19
N LYS A 62 33.62 2.47 19.15
CA LYS A 62 33.14 1.95 17.87
C LYS A 62 31.94 1.03 18.10
N ALA A 63 30.73 1.58 17.97
CA ALA A 63 29.52 0.80 17.92
C ALA A 63 29.62 -0.13 16.71
N ALA A 64 29.74 -1.43 17.00
CA ALA A 64 29.60 -2.47 16.02
C ALA A 64 28.21 -2.31 15.39
N SER A 65 28.23 -1.91 14.12
CA SER A 65 27.06 -1.95 13.25
C SER A 65 26.67 -3.42 13.13
N GLU A 66 25.71 -3.85 13.95
CA GLU A 66 25.00 -5.10 13.75
C GLU A 66 24.23 -4.99 12.44
N SER A 67 24.90 -5.45 11.39
CA SER A 67 24.31 -5.83 10.11
C SER A 67 23.28 -6.93 10.38
N SER A 68 22.05 -6.51 10.68
CA SER A 68 20.87 -7.35 10.52
C SER A 68 20.61 -7.50 9.03
N THR A 69 21.43 -8.35 8.40
CA THR A 69 21.05 -9.00 7.16
C THR A 69 19.94 -9.96 7.55
N ALA A 70 18.69 -9.57 7.35
CA ALA A 70 17.56 -10.48 7.42
C ALA A 70 17.82 -11.58 6.40
N ALA A 71 18.37 -12.68 6.89
CA ALA A 71 18.42 -13.96 6.22
C ALA A 71 16.97 -14.30 5.86
N SER A 72 16.68 -14.21 4.57
CA SER A 72 15.48 -14.75 3.99
C SER A 72 15.47 -16.24 4.34
N GLU A 73 14.55 -16.62 5.22
CA GLU A 73 14.24 -18.02 5.47
C GLU A 73 13.92 -18.67 4.14
N SER A 74 14.86 -19.51 3.72
CA SER A 74 14.69 -20.50 2.68
C SER A 74 13.58 -21.44 3.11
N SER A 75 12.34 -21.13 2.70
CA SER A 75 11.24 -22.06 2.69
C SER A 75 11.70 -23.36 2.03
N THR A 76 11.73 -24.40 2.84
CA THR A 76 11.97 -25.80 2.52
C THR A 76 11.10 -26.18 1.31
N ALA A 77 11.72 -26.20 0.14
CA ALA A 77 11.15 -26.82 -1.04
C ALA A 77 11.00 -28.31 -0.73
N ALA A 78 9.75 -28.77 -0.68
CA ALA A 78 9.43 -30.18 -0.69
C ALA A 78 10.12 -30.83 -1.89
N SER A 79 10.94 -31.84 -1.59
CA SER A 79 11.61 -32.68 -2.57
C SER A 79 10.61 -33.24 -3.58
N GLU A 80 10.60 -32.67 -4.77
CA GLU A 80 9.97 -33.24 -5.95
C GLU A 80 10.86 -34.42 -6.42
N PRO A 81 10.31 -35.64 -6.58
CA PRO A 81 11.09 -36.79 -7.01
C PRO A 81 11.62 -36.59 -8.44
N PRO A 82 12.78 -37.20 -8.79
CA PRO A 82 13.42 -36.99 -10.07
C PRO A 82 12.49 -37.41 -11.22
N ALA A 83 12.27 -36.48 -12.14
CA ALA A 83 11.53 -36.68 -13.38
C ALA A 83 12.07 -37.90 -14.11
N ALA A 84 11.25 -38.95 -14.17
CA ALA A 84 11.47 -40.09 -15.03
C ALA A 84 11.50 -39.60 -16.49
N ALA A 85 12.56 -39.99 -17.19
CA ALA A 85 12.76 -39.74 -18.61
C ALA A 85 11.51 -40.10 -19.41
N THR A 86 10.86 -39.10 -19.98
CA THR A 86 9.77 -39.29 -20.93
C THR A 86 10.37 -39.83 -22.23
N PRO A 87 9.95 -40.99 -22.74
CA PRO A 87 10.42 -41.49 -24.02
C PRO A 87 9.99 -40.52 -25.13
N SER A 88 10.93 -40.16 -26.00
CA SER A 88 10.68 -39.43 -27.24
C SER A 88 9.61 -40.14 -28.06
N ALA A 89 8.39 -39.64 -28.00
CA ALA A 89 7.32 -40.06 -28.88
C ALA A 89 7.61 -39.51 -30.28
N SER A 90 7.85 -40.43 -31.20
CA SER A 90 7.99 -40.18 -32.63
C SER A 90 6.81 -39.35 -33.14
N SER A 91 7.10 -38.26 -33.83
CA SER A 91 6.07 -37.41 -34.44
C SER A 91 5.26 -38.24 -35.45
N PRO A 92 3.92 -38.29 -35.37
CA PRO A 92 3.12 -38.94 -36.39
C PRO A 92 3.27 -38.20 -37.73
N PRO A 93 3.28 -38.90 -38.87
CA PRO A 93 3.37 -38.29 -40.19
C PRO A 93 2.19 -37.34 -40.42
N PRO A 94 2.38 -36.27 -41.22
CA PRO A 94 1.32 -35.33 -41.54
C PRO A 94 0.14 -36.06 -42.18
N PRO A 95 -1.11 -35.80 -41.75
CA PRO A 95 -2.28 -36.39 -42.38
C PRO A 95 -2.34 -35.96 -43.85
N ALA A 96 -2.55 -36.94 -44.73
CA ALA A 96 -2.71 -36.73 -46.16
C ALA A 96 -3.82 -35.70 -46.42
N THR A 97 -3.49 -34.69 -47.22
CA THR A 97 -4.42 -33.69 -47.75
C THR A 97 -5.62 -34.39 -48.39
N PRO A 98 -6.84 -34.26 -47.84
CA PRO A 98 -8.03 -34.78 -48.50
C PRO A 98 -8.22 -34.01 -49.79
N ALA A 99 -8.37 -34.75 -50.89
CA ALA A 99 -8.70 -34.22 -52.19
C ALA A 99 -9.94 -33.31 -52.10
N ALA A 100 -9.87 -32.20 -52.83
CA ALA A 100 -10.92 -31.20 -52.98
C ALA A 100 -12.23 -31.82 -53.52
N GLY A 101 -13.04 -32.38 -52.61
CA GLY A 101 -14.43 -32.69 -52.85
C GLY A 101 -15.23 -31.40 -52.72
N GLY A 102 -15.82 -30.95 -53.83
CA GLY A 102 -16.63 -29.74 -53.89
C GLY A 102 -17.72 -29.74 -52.82
N THR A 103 -17.51 -28.98 -51.76
CA THR A 103 -18.52 -28.66 -50.75
C THR A 103 -19.57 -27.80 -51.42
N SER A 104 -20.70 -28.42 -51.77
CA SER A 104 -21.95 -27.71 -51.99
C SER A 104 -22.13 -26.72 -50.86
N ALA A 105 -22.27 -25.45 -51.21
CA ALA A 105 -22.54 -24.35 -50.31
C ALA A 105 -23.89 -24.59 -49.60
N SER A 106 -23.88 -25.41 -48.54
CA SER A 106 -24.98 -25.45 -47.60
C SER A 106 -25.00 -24.08 -46.92
N SER A 107 -26.11 -23.38 -47.09
CA SER A 107 -26.33 -22.10 -46.43
C SER A 107 -26.07 -22.30 -44.93
N PRO A 108 -25.29 -21.42 -44.28
CA PRO A 108 -25.00 -21.56 -42.86
C PRO A 108 -26.32 -21.71 -42.10
N PRO A 109 -26.41 -22.68 -41.17
CA PRO A 109 -27.63 -22.90 -40.41
C PRO A 109 -28.07 -21.58 -39.76
N PRO A 110 -29.38 -21.27 -39.77
CA PRO A 110 -29.87 -20.03 -39.22
C PRO A 110 -29.37 -19.90 -37.77
N PRO A 111 -28.86 -18.72 -37.37
CA PRO A 111 -28.32 -18.53 -36.04
C PRO A 111 -29.40 -18.89 -35.01
N PRO A 112 -29.05 -19.67 -33.96
CA PRO A 112 -30.03 -20.09 -32.98
C PRO A 112 -30.75 -18.86 -32.39
N PRO A 113 -32.07 -18.93 -32.15
CA PRO A 113 -32.83 -17.80 -31.65
C PRO A 113 -32.18 -17.27 -30.37
N ARG A 114 -31.88 -15.96 -30.35
CA ARG A 114 -31.32 -15.28 -29.18
C ARG A 114 -32.30 -15.45 -28.02
N ARG A 115 -31.95 -16.28 -27.03
CA ARG A 115 -32.73 -16.41 -25.80
C ARG A 115 -32.76 -15.05 -25.12
N THR A 116 -33.96 -14.52 -24.88
CA THR A 116 -34.12 -13.33 -24.05
C THR A 116 -33.60 -13.64 -22.66
N PRO A 117 -32.74 -12.79 -22.07
CA PRO A 117 -32.22 -13.02 -20.73
C PRO A 117 -33.39 -13.17 -19.76
N PRO A 118 -33.32 -14.12 -18.80
CA PRO A 118 -34.34 -14.28 -17.80
C PRO A 118 -34.54 -12.94 -17.07
N ARG A 119 -35.78 -12.45 -17.06
CA ARG A 119 -36.14 -11.28 -16.27
C ARG A 119 -36.31 -11.75 -14.82
N GLY A 120 -35.39 -11.35 -13.96
CA GLY A 120 -35.50 -11.59 -12.52
C GLY A 120 -36.75 -10.92 -11.92
N ALA A 121 -37.03 -11.20 -10.66
CA ALA A 121 -38.18 -10.66 -9.95
C ALA A 121 -38.09 -9.13 -9.84
N ALA A 122 -39.15 -8.41 -10.24
CA ALA A 122 -39.14 -6.95 -10.35
C ALA A 122 -38.71 -6.19 -9.07
N TRP A 123 -38.96 -6.76 -7.88
CA TRP A 123 -38.58 -6.16 -6.60
C TRP A 123 -37.06 -6.05 -6.40
N ALA A 124 -36.28 -6.92 -7.07
CA ALA A 124 -34.82 -6.96 -6.94
C ALA A 124 -34.09 -6.13 -8.02
N GLU A 125 -34.81 -5.52 -8.96
CA GLU A 125 -34.21 -4.64 -9.98
C GLU A 125 -33.39 -3.49 -9.36
N PRO A 126 -33.81 -2.82 -8.27
CA PRO A 126 -32.98 -1.83 -7.59
C PRO A 126 -31.66 -2.43 -7.06
N LEU A 127 -31.68 -3.65 -6.52
CA LEU A 127 -30.49 -4.34 -6.02
C LEU A 127 -29.53 -4.71 -7.16
N ALA A 128 -30.06 -5.17 -8.30
CA ALA A 128 -29.26 -5.45 -9.48
C ALA A 128 -28.61 -4.18 -10.05
N ARG A 129 -29.33 -3.04 -10.06
CA ARG A 129 -28.74 -1.75 -10.45
C ARG A 129 -27.65 -1.30 -9.48
N PHE A 130 -27.88 -1.47 -8.17
CA PHE A 130 -26.90 -1.17 -7.15
C PHE A 130 -25.64 -2.04 -7.27
N GLU A 131 -25.79 -3.35 -7.49
CA GLU A 131 -24.68 -4.27 -7.75
C GLU A 131 -23.83 -3.79 -8.93
N ARG A 132 -24.44 -3.49 -10.08
CA ARG A 132 -23.70 -2.99 -11.25
C ARG A 132 -22.97 -1.68 -10.97
N ALA A 133 -23.60 -0.77 -10.23
CA ALA A 133 -22.99 0.52 -9.87
C ALA A 133 -21.81 0.32 -8.91
N TRP A 134 -21.96 -0.54 -7.90
CA TRP A 134 -20.91 -0.92 -6.98
C TRP A 134 -19.76 -1.60 -7.74
N THR A 135 -20.03 -2.57 -8.60
CA THR A 135 -19.00 -3.25 -9.41
C THR A 135 -18.22 -2.26 -10.27
N ARG A 136 -18.87 -1.28 -10.92
CA ARG A 136 -18.18 -0.21 -11.65
C ARG A 136 -17.31 0.65 -10.75
N PHE A 137 -17.83 1.04 -9.59
CA PHE A 137 -17.07 1.82 -8.60
C PHE A 137 -15.81 1.07 -8.15
N GLU A 138 -15.95 -0.22 -7.80
CA GLU A 138 -14.82 -1.06 -7.40
C GLU A 138 -13.83 -1.29 -8.52
N THR A 139 -14.27 -1.50 -9.77
CA THR A 139 -13.36 -1.60 -10.92
C THR A 139 -12.57 -0.30 -11.09
N GLY A 140 -13.24 0.86 -11.02
CA GLY A 140 -12.55 2.15 -11.08
C GLY A 140 -11.54 2.34 -9.94
N LEU A 141 -11.94 2.00 -8.71
CA LEU A 141 -11.06 2.06 -7.55
C LEU A 141 -9.87 1.10 -7.68
N LEU A 142 -10.09 -0.13 -8.16
CA LEU A 142 -9.03 -1.11 -8.43
C LEU A 142 -8.04 -0.57 -9.45
N THR A 143 -8.51 0.03 -10.54
CA THR A 143 -7.65 0.65 -11.55
C THR A 143 -6.82 1.78 -10.94
N ILE A 144 -7.42 2.65 -10.12
CA ILE A 144 -6.70 3.72 -9.43
C ILE A 144 -5.61 3.14 -8.51
N VAL A 145 -5.97 2.17 -7.66
CA VAL A 145 -5.03 1.52 -6.73
C VAL A 145 -3.89 0.84 -7.49
N LEU A 146 -4.18 0.13 -8.58
CA LEU A 146 -3.18 -0.52 -9.41
C LEU A 146 -2.22 0.50 -10.05
N LEU A 147 -2.75 1.58 -10.62
CA LEU A 147 -1.93 2.65 -11.19
C LEU A 147 -1.09 3.32 -10.11
N SER A 148 -1.65 3.61 -8.94
CA SER A 148 -0.91 4.16 -7.80
C SER A 148 0.19 3.22 -7.31
N LEU A 149 -0.04 1.91 -7.29
CA LEU A 149 0.98 0.91 -6.91
C LEU A 149 2.13 0.89 -7.91
N ILE A 150 1.80 0.86 -9.21
CA ILE A 150 2.80 0.90 -10.29
C ILE A 150 3.63 2.19 -10.17
N LEU A 151 2.97 3.34 -10.01
CA LEU A 151 3.65 4.63 -9.85
C LEU A 151 4.54 4.64 -8.60
N ALA A 152 4.06 4.16 -7.45
CA ALA A 152 4.85 4.11 -6.22
C ALA A 152 6.10 3.23 -6.37
N LEU A 153 5.98 2.05 -6.99
CA LEU A 153 7.11 1.15 -7.24
C LEU A 153 8.12 1.75 -8.24
N ILE A 154 7.63 2.34 -9.32
CA ILE A 154 8.49 3.03 -10.31
C ILE A 154 9.21 4.19 -9.64
N SER A 155 8.51 5.06 -8.91
CA SER A 155 9.09 6.19 -8.19
C SER A 155 10.14 5.73 -7.17
N TRP A 156 9.87 4.65 -6.42
CA TRP A 156 10.83 4.09 -5.47
C TRP A 156 12.13 3.63 -6.14
N VAL A 157 12.03 2.81 -7.19
CA VAL A 157 13.19 2.28 -7.92
C VAL A 157 13.95 3.42 -8.60
N PHE A 158 13.22 4.35 -9.22
CA PHE A 158 13.78 5.50 -9.92
C PHE A 158 14.56 6.44 -8.99
N LEU A 159 13.94 6.84 -7.87
CA LEU A 159 14.60 7.70 -6.89
C LEU A 159 15.79 7.00 -6.23
N THR A 160 15.68 5.71 -5.91
CA THR A 160 16.78 4.95 -5.32
C THR A 160 17.97 4.84 -6.29
N GLY A 161 17.72 4.53 -7.56
CA GLY A 161 18.76 4.42 -8.57
C GLY A 161 19.45 5.75 -8.87
N LEU A 162 18.71 6.87 -8.86
CA LEU A 162 19.25 8.20 -9.15
C LEU A 162 19.86 8.92 -7.94
N ALA A 163 19.40 8.62 -6.73
CA ALA A 163 20.00 9.12 -5.49
C ALA A 163 21.28 8.38 -5.10
N ALA A 164 21.53 7.17 -5.64
CA ALA A 164 22.72 6.39 -5.30
C ALA A 164 24.01 7.18 -5.55
N PRO A 165 24.86 7.40 -4.52
CA PRO A 165 26.06 8.20 -4.64
C PRO A 165 27.10 7.48 -5.50
N PRO A 166 27.96 8.21 -6.23
CA PRO A 166 28.97 7.60 -7.11
C PRO A 166 30.07 6.84 -6.36
N SER A 167 30.16 7.04 -5.04
CA SER A 167 31.12 6.38 -4.15
C SER A 167 30.59 5.10 -3.51
N SER A 168 29.30 4.79 -3.62
CA SER A 168 28.82 3.48 -3.19
C SER A 168 29.36 2.45 -4.17
N ASP A 169 29.99 1.38 -3.67
CA ASP A 169 30.36 0.19 -4.47
C ASP A 169 29.12 -0.53 -5.06
N ASP A 170 27.93 0.04 -4.90
CA ASP A 170 26.68 -0.45 -5.45
C ASP A 170 26.57 -0.16 -6.95
N ALA A 171 26.81 -1.19 -7.76
CA ALA A 171 26.65 -1.16 -9.20
C ALA A 171 25.21 -0.84 -9.65
N ALA A 172 24.20 -1.03 -8.78
CA ALA A 172 22.79 -0.85 -9.13
C ALA A 172 22.47 0.56 -9.63
N GLY A 173 23.06 1.61 -9.03
CA GLY A 173 22.84 2.99 -9.45
C GLY A 173 23.40 3.29 -10.85
N VAL A 174 24.54 2.68 -11.21
CA VAL A 174 25.14 2.84 -12.54
C VAL A 174 24.31 2.09 -13.58
N VAL A 175 23.91 0.85 -13.29
CA VAL A 175 23.05 0.05 -14.16
C VAL A 175 21.71 0.74 -14.41
N PHE A 176 21.10 1.31 -13.38
CA PHE A 176 19.84 2.04 -13.52
C PHE A 176 19.98 3.26 -14.46
N ARG A 177 21.01 4.08 -14.26
CA ARG A 177 21.30 5.22 -15.15
C ARG A 177 21.60 4.79 -16.57
N ALA A 178 22.27 3.65 -16.77
CA ALA A 178 22.49 3.07 -18.09
C ALA A 178 21.17 2.71 -18.78
N ILE A 179 20.25 2.05 -18.07
CA ILE A 179 18.92 1.70 -18.60
C ILE A 179 18.12 2.96 -18.95
N VAL A 180 18.12 3.98 -18.08
CA VAL A 180 17.42 5.25 -18.34
C VAL A 180 18.04 5.97 -19.55
N GLY A 181 19.36 6.10 -19.59
CA GLY A 181 20.08 6.72 -20.71
C GLY A 181 19.82 6.01 -22.04
N ALA A 182 19.88 4.68 -22.04
CA ALA A 182 19.59 3.85 -23.21
C ALA A 182 18.14 3.99 -23.69
N SER A 183 17.19 4.03 -22.76
CA SER A 183 15.76 4.19 -23.06
C SER A 183 15.44 5.58 -23.65
N LEU A 184 16.01 6.64 -23.07
CA LEU A 184 15.82 8.01 -23.53
C LEU A 184 16.45 8.23 -24.91
N LEU A 185 17.72 7.83 -25.10
CA LEU A 185 18.41 7.97 -26.39
C LEU A 185 17.79 7.08 -27.46
N GLY A 186 17.41 5.84 -27.12
CA GLY A 186 16.71 4.94 -28.04
C GLY A 186 15.37 5.52 -28.50
N THR A 187 14.56 6.04 -27.57
CA THR A 187 13.27 6.67 -27.91
C THR A 187 13.46 7.93 -28.76
N ALA A 188 14.41 8.80 -28.40
CA ALA A 188 14.73 10.01 -29.15
C ALA A 188 15.25 9.69 -30.56
N ALA A 189 16.12 8.69 -30.71
CA ALA A 189 16.59 8.23 -32.01
C ALA A 189 15.45 7.66 -32.84
N TRP A 190 14.56 6.84 -32.26
CA TRP A 190 13.41 6.27 -32.95
C TRP A 190 12.41 7.33 -33.43
N THR A 191 12.20 8.40 -32.67
CA THR A 191 11.32 9.51 -33.06
C THR A 191 11.97 10.43 -34.08
N ALA A 192 13.27 10.73 -33.95
CA ALA A 192 14.01 11.57 -34.90
C ALA A 192 14.21 10.90 -36.27
N SER A 193 14.36 9.56 -36.30
CA SER A 193 14.58 8.79 -37.54
C SER A 193 13.30 8.35 -38.26
N ARG A 194 12.16 9.02 -38.00
CA ARG A 194 10.87 8.71 -38.66
C ARG A 194 10.90 8.86 -40.19
N THR A 195 11.85 9.63 -40.74
CA THR A 195 12.04 9.84 -42.18
C THR A 195 12.97 8.82 -42.85
N LEU A 196 13.65 7.97 -42.07
CA LEU A 196 14.59 6.97 -42.59
C LEU A 196 13.88 5.66 -42.95
N THR A 197 14.53 4.83 -43.76
CA THR A 197 14.08 3.45 -44.03
C THR A 197 14.02 2.65 -42.72
N LEU A 198 13.15 1.64 -42.64
CA LEU A 198 12.96 0.85 -41.41
C LEU A 198 14.27 0.24 -40.88
N ASN A 199 15.15 -0.23 -41.78
CA ASN A 199 16.45 -0.78 -41.40
C ASN A 199 17.39 0.28 -40.84
N ALA A 200 17.46 1.46 -41.47
CA ALA A 200 18.26 2.57 -40.98
C ALA A 200 17.74 3.10 -39.63
N ARG A 201 16.42 3.17 -39.46
CA ARG A 201 15.75 3.54 -38.21
C ARG A 201 16.05 2.57 -37.07
N ARG A 202 16.00 1.26 -37.33
CA ARG A 202 16.40 0.21 -36.36
C ARG A 202 17.88 0.34 -36.01
N GLY A 203 18.75 0.49 -37.01
CA GLY A 203 20.19 0.68 -36.80
C GLY A 203 20.50 1.90 -35.93
N ALA A 204 19.90 3.05 -36.24
CA ALA A 204 20.05 4.27 -35.45
C ALA A 204 19.59 4.10 -34.00
N THR A 205 18.48 3.40 -33.79
CA THR A 205 17.93 3.14 -32.43
C THR A 205 18.84 2.23 -31.62
N ILE A 206 19.40 1.17 -32.23
CA ILE A 206 20.35 0.26 -31.57
C ILE A 206 21.64 1.01 -31.18
N VAL A 207 22.20 1.81 -32.10
CA VAL A 207 23.40 2.61 -31.83
C VAL A 207 23.16 3.60 -30.70
N ALA A 208 22.02 4.30 -30.70
CA ALA A 208 21.64 5.23 -29.65
C ALA A 208 21.45 4.54 -28.29
N PHE A 209 20.87 3.34 -28.28
CA PHE A 209 20.72 2.53 -27.07
C PHE A 209 22.08 2.15 -26.47
N ILE A 210 23.01 1.63 -27.28
CA ILE A 210 24.38 1.29 -26.86
C ILE A 210 25.13 2.53 -26.35
N ALA A 211 25.00 3.66 -27.06
CA ALA A 211 25.58 4.92 -26.63
C ALA A 211 25.05 5.36 -25.26
N GLY A 212 23.74 5.18 -24.99
CA GLY A 212 23.14 5.50 -23.70
C GLY A 212 23.70 4.67 -22.55
N ILE A 213 23.98 3.38 -22.78
CA ILE A 213 24.67 2.52 -21.81
C ILE A 213 26.11 2.99 -21.60
N ALA A 214 26.86 3.23 -22.68
CA ALA A 214 28.27 3.61 -22.62
C ALA A 214 28.51 4.96 -21.92
N VAL A 215 27.57 5.89 -22.05
CA VAL A 215 27.64 7.21 -21.40
C VAL A 215 27.33 7.13 -19.90
N ALA A 216 26.69 6.07 -19.40
CA ALA A 216 26.24 5.95 -18.00
C ALA A 216 27.27 6.34 -16.92
N PRO A 217 28.54 5.90 -16.99
CA PRO A 217 29.55 6.26 -15.99
C PRO A 217 29.88 7.76 -15.99
N LEU A 218 29.73 8.44 -17.13
CA LEU A 218 30.10 9.86 -17.30
C LEU A 218 29.12 10.81 -16.58
N TRP A 219 27.87 10.40 -16.38
CA TRP A 219 26.84 11.22 -15.73
C TRP A 219 26.33 10.62 -14.41
N ARG A 220 27.13 9.73 -13.80
CA ARG A 220 26.78 9.08 -12.52
C ARG A 220 26.56 10.05 -11.35
N SER A 221 27.21 11.23 -11.37
CA SER A 221 27.05 12.28 -10.36
C SER A 221 25.96 13.30 -10.71
N PHE A 222 25.41 13.24 -11.93
CA PHE A 222 24.43 14.23 -12.37
C PHE A 222 23.10 14.03 -11.63
N GLY A 223 22.65 15.07 -10.94
CA GLY A 223 21.36 15.09 -10.25
C GLY A 223 21.31 14.26 -8.97
N THR A 224 22.39 13.65 -8.50
CA THR A 224 22.34 12.76 -7.31
C THR A 224 21.84 13.49 -6.07
N GLN A 225 22.39 14.68 -5.79
CA GLN A 225 21.96 15.52 -4.66
C GLN A 225 20.49 15.95 -4.79
N TYR A 226 20.03 16.26 -6.01
CA TYR A 226 18.64 16.62 -6.26
C TYR A 226 17.70 15.45 -5.96
N PHE A 227 17.97 14.27 -6.52
CA PHE A 227 17.12 13.09 -6.32
C PHE A 227 17.21 12.56 -4.88
N ASP A 228 18.36 12.70 -4.23
CA ASP A 228 18.53 12.38 -2.81
C ASP A 228 17.68 13.31 -1.93
N ASN A 229 17.69 14.62 -2.20
CA ASN A 229 16.83 15.59 -1.52
C ASN A 229 15.33 15.30 -1.72
N VAL A 230 14.91 14.98 -2.96
CA VAL A 230 13.52 14.58 -3.25
C VAL A 230 13.15 13.29 -2.51
N LYS A 231 14.05 12.30 -2.50
CA LYS A 231 13.86 11.03 -1.81
C LYS A 231 13.76 11.22 -0.30
N ALA A 232 14.67 12.00 0.30
CA ALA A 232 14.68 12.34 1.72
C ALA A 232 13.37 13.03 2.12
N TRP A 233 12.91 14.03 1.35
CA TRP A 233 11.61 14.65 1.56
C TRP A 233 10.46 13.63 1.56
N LEU A 234 10.40 12.76 0.55
CA LEU A 234 9.35 11.74 0.48
C LEU A 234 9.42 10.71 1.62
N GLN A 235 10.61 10.44 2.16
CA GLN A 235 10.80 9.47 3.25
C GLN A 235 10.60 10.07 4.64
N GLU A 236 10.91 11.35 4.84
CA GLU A 236 11.06 11.95 6.17
C GLU A 236 10.16 13.17 6.42
N GLY A 237 9.80 13.91 5.37
CA GLY A 237 9.06 15.18 5.48
C GLY A 237 7.77 15.22 4.67
N SER A 238 7.20 14.07 4.31
CA SER A 238 5.98 14.00 3.51
C SER A 238 4.87 13.19 4.15
N THR A 239 3.65 13.26 3.60
CA THR A 239 2.53 12.41 3.99
C THR A 239 2.85 10.92 3.81
N LEU A 240 3.77 10.57 2.90
CA LEU A 240 4.21 9.18 2.76
C LEU A 240 4.95 8.70 4.02
N THR A 241 5.65 9.58 4.75
CA THR A 241 6.28 9.26 6.04
C THR A 241 5.25 8.79 7.06
N LEU A 242 4.06 9.40 7.08
CA LEU A 242 2.94 8.95 7.92
C LEU A 242 2.47 7.55 7.52
N MET A 243 2.62 7.15 6.25
CA MET A 243 2.28 5.81 5.74
C MET A 243 3.43 4.80 5.85
N GLY A 244 4.55 5.13 6.50
CA GLY A 244 5.73 4.27 6.60
C GLY A 244 6.69 4.39 5.40
N GLY A 245 6.63 5.51 4.69
CA GLY A 245 7.41 5.82 3.49
C GLY A 245 6.88 5.15 2.22
N LEU A 246 7.61 5.35 1.11
CA LEU A 246 7.28 4.76 -0.20
C LEU A 246 7.11 3.22 -0.17
N ARG A 247 7.93 2.52 0.62
CA ARG A 247 7.80 1.07 0.82
C ARG A 247 6.50 0.70 1.53
N GLY A 248 6.14 1.43 2.59
CA GLY A 248 4.88 1.21 3.33
C GLY A 248 3.65 1.44 2.45
N VAL A 249 3.69 2.43 1.57
CA VAL A 249 2.63 2.68 0.59
C VAL A 249 2.47 1.50 -0.36
N GLY A 250 3.58 0.97 -0.91
CA GLY A 250 3.54 -0.18 -1.81
C GLY A 250 2.90 -1.44 -1.18
N THR A 251 3.27 -1.77 0.06
CA THR A 251 2.69 -2.95 0.74
C THR A 251 1.20 -2.77 1.02
N ARG A 252 0.77 -1.57 1.42
CA ARG A 252 -0.63 -1.27 1.71
C ARG A 252 -1.49 -1.21 0.45
N LEU A 253 -1.00 -0.63 -0.64
CA LEU A 253 -1.70 -0.65 -1.93
C LEU A 253 -1.83 -2.08 -2.47
N THR A 254 -0.84 -2.94 -2.23
CA THR A 254 -0.93 -4.37 -2.57
C THR A 254 -2.04 -5.08 -1.79
N LEU A 255 -2.19 -4.78 -0.50
CA LEU A 255 -3.32 -5.31 0.30
C LEU A 255 -4.67 -4.81 -0.23
N TRP A 256 -4.79 -3.52 -0.55
CA TRP A 256 -5.98 -2.97 -1.19
C TRP A 256 -6.30 -3.69 -2.52
N LEU A 257 -5.29 -3.89 -3.37
CA LEU A 257 -5.43 -4.59 -4.64
C LEU A 257 -5.97 -6.01 -4.44
N ALA A 258 -5.42 -6.75 -3.46
CA ALA A 258 -5.84 -8.11 -3.15
C ALA A 258 -7.30 -8.16 -2.66
N LEU A 259 -7.69 -7.25 -1.76
CA LEU A 259 -9.04 -7.20 -1.19
C LEU A 259 -10.10 -6.74 -2.21
N LEU A 260 -9.78 -5.74 -3.04
CA LEU A 260 -10.65 -5.29 -4.13
C LEU A 260 -10.79 -6.38 -5.20
N GLY A 261 -9.69 -7.05 -5.56
CA GLY A 261 -9.70 -8.20 -6.45
C GLY A 261 -10.55 -9.35 -5.91
N GLY A 262 -10.45 -9.63 -4.60
CA GLY A 262 -11.29 -10.59 -3.90
C GLY A 262 -12.78 -10.24 -3.98
N SER A 263 -13.14 -8.97 -3.69
CA SER A 263 -14.52 -8.48 -3.79
C SER A 263 -15.09 -8.61 -5.20
N LEU A 264 -14.33 -8.20 -6.22
CA LEU A 264 -14.74 -8.31 -7.63
C LEU A 264 -14.88 -9.77 -8.06
N ALA A 265 -13.96 -10.66 -7.64
CA ALA A 265 -14.11 -12.09 -7.87
C ALA A 265 -15.40 -12.65 -7.26
N THR A 266 -15.84 -12.12 -6.10
CA THR A 266 -17.15 -12.44 -5.50
C THR A 266 -18.32 -12.02 -6.36
N SER A 267 -18.31 -10.79 -6.89
CA SER A 267 -19.40 -10.32 -7.77
C SER A 267 -19.49 -11.11 -9.06
N ALA A 268 -18.36 -11.39 -9.69
CA ALA A 268 -18.30 -12.16 -10.93
C ALA A 268 -18.66 -13.64 -10.71
N GLY A 269 -18.70 -14.07 -9.44
CA GLY A 269 -18.95 -15.46 -9.09
C GLY A 269 -17.87 -16.43 -9.52
N LYS A 270 -16.66 -15.91 -9.77
CA LYS A 270 -15.47 -16.67 -10.19
C LYS A 270 -14.67 -17.20 -9.01
N HIS A 271 -15.25 -17.23 -7.82
CA HIS A 271 -14.64 -17.99 -6.74
C HIS A 271 -14.46 -19.43 -7.17
N ILE A 272 -13.43 -20.10 -6.63
CA ILE A 272 -13.18 -21.52 -6.81
C ILE A 272 -14.44 -22.25 -6.33
N HIS A 273 -15.42 -22.38 -7.23
CA HIS A 273 -16.53 -23.26 -7.05
C HIS A 273 -15.87 -24.61 -6.90
N VAL A 274 -16.31 -25.38 -5.92
CA VAL A 274 -16.11 -26.82 -5.98
C VAL A 274 -16.98 -27.27 -7.15
N ASP A 275 -16.52 -27.03 -8.38
CA ASP A 275 -17.23 -27.25 -9.63
C ASP A 275 -17.66 -28.72 -9.73
N LEU A 276 -16.86 -29.59 -9.13
CA LEU A 276 -17.17 -31.00 -8.97
C LEU A 276 -18.48 -31.25 -8.20
N LEU A 277 -18.72 -30.49 -7.12
CA LEU A 277 -19.92 -30.63 -6.29
C LEU A 277 -21.17 -30.12 -7.04
N PHE A 278 -21.08 -28.98 -7.72
CA PHE A 278 -22.21 -28.43 -8.48
C PHE A 278 -22.54 -29.25 -9.74
N ARG A 279 -21.55 -29.93 -10.33
CA ARG A 279 -21.77 -30.91 -11.40
C ARG A 279 -22.47 -32.18 -10.89
N ALA A 280 -22.18 -32.62 -9.67
CA ALA A 280 -22.80 -33.80 -9.07
C ALA A 280 -24.21 -33.52 -8.50
N LEU A 281 -24.52 -32.28 -8.14
CA LEU A 281 -25.82 -31.91 -7.56
C LEU A 281 -26.94 -31.85 -8.61
N PRO A 282 -28.12 -32.45 -8.35
CA PRO A 282 -29.27 -32.30 -9.22
C PRO A 282 -29.71 -30.83 -9.28
N VAL A 283 -30.22 -30.40 -10.44
CA VAL A 283 -30.57 -28.99 -10.73
C VAL A 283 -31.42 -28.33 -9.63
N LYS A 284 -32.34 -29.09 -9.02
CA LYS A 284 -33.21 -28.62 -7.93
C LYS A 284 -32.47 -28.24 -6.64
N LEU A 285 -31.29 -28.83 -6.40
CA LEU A 285 -30.49 -28.57 -5.19
C LEU A 285 -29.40 -27.52 -5.41
N ARG A 286 -29.16 -27.06 -6.65
CA ARG A 286 -28.10 -26.09 -6.95
C ARG A 286 -28.34 -24.73 -6.28
N VAL A 287 -29.57 -24.21 -6.34
CA VAL A 287 -29.90 -22.92 -5.73
C VAL A 287 -29.77 -22.95 -4.20
N PRO A 288 -30.38 -23.91 -3.46
CA PRO A 288 -30.16 -24.02 -2.02
C PRO A 288 -28.68 -24.21 -1.63
N ALA A 289 -27.94 -25.04 -2.39
CA ALA A 289 -26.52 -25.24 -2.14
C ALA A 289 -25.70 -23.96 -2.34
N ALA A 290 -25.98 -23.19 -3.39
CA ALA A 290 -25.31 -21.91 -3.62
C ALA A 290 -25.64 -20.86 -2.55
N VAL A 291 -26.90 -20.80 -2.11
CA VAL A 291 -27.31 -19.90 -1.00
C VAL A 291 -26.59 -20.28 0.29
N LEU A 292 -26.56 -21.56 0.65
CA LEU A 292 -25.88 -22.04 1.86
C LEU A 292 -24.38 -21.78 1.80
N ASN A 293 -23.75 -22.03 0.65
CA ASN A 293 -22.32 -21.75 0.45
C ASN A 293 -21.99 -20.26 0.61
N ASN A 294 -22.75 -19.38 -0.04
CA ASN A 294 -22.56 -17.93 0.09
C ASN A 294 -22.84 -17.45 1.52
N LEU A 295 -23.80 -18.04 2.23
CA LEU A 295 -24.10 -17.70 3.62
C LEU A 295 -22.95 -18.10 4.55
N ALA A 296 -22.40 -19.31 4.38
CA ALA A 296 -21.23 -19.77 5.11
C ALA A 296 -20.01 -18.87 4.85
N ALA A 297 -19.76 -18.53 3.58
CA ALA A 297 -18.68 -17.61 3.21
C ALA A 297 -18.87 -16.21 3.82
N ALA A 298 -20.08 -15.66 3.77
CA ALA A 298 -20.41 -14.40 4.42
C ALA A 298 -20.15 -14.45 5.93
N ALA A 299 -20.59 -15.52 6.60
CA ALA A 299 -20.38 -15.71 8.04
C ALA A 299 -18.89 -15.75 8.41
N VAL A 300 -18.07 -16.46 7.63
CA VAL A 300 -16.61 -16.49 7.80
C VAL A 300 -16.01 -15.09 7.61
N CYS A 301 -16.44 -14.37 6.57
CA CYS A 301 -16.00 -12.98 6.36
C CYS A 301 -16.36 -12.09 7.55
N PHE A 302 -17.60 -12.10 8.05
CA PHE A 302 -18.00 -11.27 9.19
C PHE A 302 -17.29 -11.65 10.50
N ALA A 303 -17.08 -12.94 10.75
CA ALA A 303 -16.30 -13.41 11.89
C ALA A 303 -14.85 -12.90 11.81
N ALA A 304 -14.24 -12.97 10.63
CA ALA A 304 -12.91 -12.44 10.38
C ALA A 304 -12.88 -10.90 10.54
N VAL A 305 -13.86 -10.15 10.02
CA VAL A 305 -13.97 -8.69 10.21
C VAL A 305 -13.85 -8.33 11.68
N TRP A 306 -14.64 -9.00 12.54
CA TRP A 306 -14.59 -8.75 13.98
C TRP A 306 -13.25 -9.16 14.59
N GLY A 307 -12.74 -10.36 14.29
CA GLY A 307 -11.47 -10.83 14.85
C GLY A 307 -10.28 -9.93 14.50
N PHE A 308 -10.19 -9.48 13.24
CA PHE A 308 -9.14 -8.55 12.81
C PHE A 308 -9.33 -7.14 13.38
N PHE A 309 -10.58 -6.65 13.43
CA PHE A 309 -10.86 -5.36 14.06
C PHE A 309 -10.47 -5.36 15.53
N ASP A 310 -10.82 -6.42 16.27
CA ASP A 310 -10.51 -6.56 17.70
C ASP A 310 -9.01 -6.60 17.94
N HIS A 311 -8.27 -7.41 17.15
CA HIS A 311 -6.82 -7.47 17.21
C HIS A 311 -6.16 -6.12 16.92
N ILE A 312 -6.62 -5.41 15.87
CA ILE A 312 -6.09 -4.08 15.53
C ILE A 312 -6.41 -3.07 16.62
N ALA A 313 -7.63 -3.09 17.18
CA ALA A 313 -8.01 -2.19 18.27
C ALA A 313 -7.09 -2.36 19.48
N ILE A 314 -6.75 -3.60 19.84
CA ILE A 314 -5.86 -3.90 20.97
C ILE A 314 -4.41 -3.51 20.65
N GLU A 315 -3.87 -4.04 19.56
CA GLU A 315 -2.43 -3.93 19.25
C GLU A 315 -2.04 -2.53 18.76
N SER A 316 -2.88 -1.93 17.90
CA SER A 316 -2.56 -0.66 17.24
C SER A 316 -3.17 0.56 17.91
N PHE A 317 -4.27 0.41 18.66
CA PHE A 317 -4.96 1.53 19.30
C PHE A 317 -5.02 1.41 20.83
N GLY A 318 -4.25 0.47 21.39
CA GLY A 318 -4.11 0.30 22.84
C GLY A 318 -5.42 -0.03 23.56
N ALA A 319 -6.43 -0.57 22.86
CA ALA A 319 -7.64 -1.07 23.50
C ALA A 319 -7.32 -2.23 24.44
N ARG A 320 -8.04 -2.36 25.56
CA ARG A 320 -7.85 -3.53 26.41
C ARG A 320 -8.60 -4.71 25.83
N ALA A 321 -8.07 -5.92 26.03
CA ALA A 321 -8.72 -7.14 25.53
C ALA A 321 -10.14 -7.32 26.10
N ASP A 322 -10.35 -6.92 27.36
CA ASP A 322 -11.61 -6.97 28.12
C ASP A 322 -12.56 -5.79 27.85
N ASP A 323 -12.16 -4.78 27.07
CA ASP A 323 -13.02 -3.65 26.76
C ASP A 323 -14.26 -4.12 25.98
N PRO A 324 -15.46 -3.58 26.28
CA PRO A 324 -16.65 -3.91 25.51
C PRO A 324 -16.51 -3.45 24.05
N PRO A 325 -17.16 -4.11 23.07
CA PRO A 325 -17.09 -3.75 21.65
C PRO A 325 -17.28 -2.26 21.35
N ALA A 326 -18.24 -1.62 22.03
CA ALA A 326 -18.52 -0.20 21.85
C ALA A 326 -17.34 0.70 22.23
N ALA A 327 -16.64 0.40 23.34
CA ALA A 327 -15.48 1.15 23.80
C ALA A 327 -14.29 0.98 22.84
N LYS A 328 -14.10 -0.23 22.26
CA LYS A 328 -13.09 -0.46 21.22
C LYS A 328 -13.39 0.36 19.97
N ILE A 329 -14.64 0.38 19.51
CA ILE A 329 -15.08 1.18 18.35
C ILE A 329 -14.88 2.67 18.59
N GLU A 330 -15.27 3.17 19.76
CA GLU A 330 -15.10 4.58 20.13
C GLU A 330 -13.62 4.98 20.11
N ARG A 331 -12.75 4.18 20.75
CA ARG A 331 -11.30 4.42 20.78
C ARG A 331 -10.70 4.43 19.38
N VAL A 332 -10.97 3.41 18.56
CA VAL A 332 -10.48 3.35 17.18
C VAL A 332 -10.97 4.54 16.37
N THR A 333 -12.25 4.89 16.49
CA THR A 333 -12.84 6.04 15.75
C THR A 333 -12.18 7.36 16.17
N HIS A 334 -11.94 7.55 17.46
CA HIS A 334 -11.28 8.73 18.00
C HIS A 334 -9.86 8.88 17.42
N HIS A 335 -9.02 7.85 17.52
CA HIS A 335 -7.66 7.87 16.99
C HIS A 335 -7.62 8.00 15.47
N VAL A 336 -8.51 7.32 14.73
CA VAL A 336 -8.62 7.51 13.28
C VAL A 336 -8.96 8.96 12.94
N GLY A 337 -9.84 9.60 13.70
CA GLY A 337 -10.13 11.03 13.56
C GLY A 337 -8.90 11.91 13.75
N GLN A 338 -8.11 11.68 14.80
CA GLN A 338 -6.86 12.38 15.05
C GLN A 338 -5.82 12.14 13.94
N HIS A 339 -5.66 10.89 13.50
CA HIS A 339 -4.74 10.53 12.42
C HIS A 339 -5.13 11.21 11.09
N LEU A 340 -6.43 11.27 10.77
CA LEU A 340 -6.92 11.97 9.58
C LEU A 340 -6.73 13.48 9.67
N PHE A 341 -6.90 14.07 10.86
CA PHE A 341 -6.58 15.47 11.10
C PHE A 341 -5.10 15.76 10.79
N LEU A 342 -4.18 15.00 11.41
CA LEU A 342 -2.73 15.17 11.21
C LEU A 342 -2.32 14.91 9.75
N ALA A 343 -2.89 13.89 9.10
CA ALA A 343 -2.64 13.61 7.70
C ALA A 343 -3.05 14.78 6.79
N ARG A 344 -4.22 15.39 7.03
CA ARG A 344 -4.66 16.57 6.30
C ARG A 344 -3.71 17.76 6.51
N LYS A 345 -3.16 17.94 7.71
CA LYS A 345 -2.16 18.97 8.00
C LYS A 345 -0.85 18.70 7.27
N GLN A 346 -0.39 17.45 7.25
CA GLN A 346 0.81 17.07 6.50
C GLN A 346 0.63 17.26 5.00
N VAL A 347 -0.53 16.91 4.41
CA VAL A 347 -0.81 17.19 2.99
C VAL A 347 -0.71 18.68 2.67
N ALA A 348 -1.17 19.55 3.58
CA ALA A 348 -1.03 20.99 3.40
C ALA A 348 0.43 21.45 3.43
N LEU A 349 1.26 20.87 4.30
CA LEU A 349 2.71 21.10 4.31
C LEU A 349 3.38 20.56 3.05
N ASP A 350 3.01 19.38 2.57
CA ASP A 350 3.54 18.79 1.34
C ASP A 350 3.26 19.66 0.12
N LEU A 351 2.07 20.25 0.03
CA LEU A 351 1.72 21.17 -1.06
C LEU A 351 2.55 22.46 -1.04
N ARG A 352 3.02 22.89 0.14
CA ARG A 352 3.94 24.04 0.29
C ARG A 352 5.39 23.64 -0.01
N SER A 353 5.81 22.47 0.44
CA SER A 353 7.17 21.94 0.29
C SER A 353 7.47 21.47 -1.13
N GLY A 354 6.51 20.82 -1.78
CA GLY A 354 6.69 20.15 -3.06
C GLY A 354 7.33 21.03 -4.14
N PRO A 355 6.78 22.23 -4.45
CA PRO A 355 7.39 23.12 -5.43
C PRO A 355 8.82 23.55 -5.08
N ARG A 356 9.12 23.75 -3.78
CA ARG A 356 10.46 24.16 -3.32
C ARG A 356 11.48 23.02 -3.49
N VAL A 357 11.10 21.81 -3.09
CA VAL A 357 11.93 20.60 -3.20
C VAL A 357 12.17 20.23 -4.67
N ILE A 358 11.14 20.31 -5.52
CA ILE A 358 11.25 20.07 -6.97
C ILE A 358 12.11 21.15 -7.66
N ALA A 359 12.15 22.37 -7.13
CA ALA A 359 13.06 23.41 -7.60
C ALA A 359 14.53 23.20 -7.14
N GLY A 360 14.79 22.16 -6.34
CA GLY A 360 16.13 21.80 -5.85
C GLY A 360 16.53 22.47 -4.54
N ASN A 361 15.60 23.15 -3.85
CA ASN A 361 15.88 23.66 -2.50
C ASN A 361 15.94 22.49 -1.51
N PRO A 362 16.76 22.60 -0.44
CA PRO A 362 16.76 21.63 0.66
C PRO A 362 15.34 21.41 1.20
N TYR A 363 15.01 20.16 1.53
CA TYR A 363 13.71 19.85 2.13
C TYR A 363 13.56 20.37 3.58
N GLU A 364 14.69 20.64 4.25
CA GLU A 364 14.80 21.36 5.53
C GLU A 364 14.76 22.89 5.31
N TRP A 365 13.64 23.39 4.80
CA TRP A 365 13.52 24.81 4.43
C TRP A 365 12.75 25.64 5.45
N MET A 366 11.94 25.03 6.32
CA MET A 366 10.94 25.75 7.10
C MET A 366 11.60 26.43 8.30
N THR A 367 11.55 27.75 8.31
CA THR A 367 12.10 28.54 9.42
C THR A 367 11.20 28.43 10.67
N PRO A 368 11.75 28.62 11.89
CA PRO A 368 10.94 28.59 13.11
C PRO A 368 9.75 29.56 13.06
N THR A 369 9.94 30.78 12.55
CA THR A 369 8.85 31.76 12.42
C THR A 369 7.77 31.30 11.45
N GLU A 370 8.13 30.72 10.30
CA GLU A 370 7.15 30.14 9.36
C GLU A 370 6.41 28.95 9.98
N TRP A 371 7.11 28.10 10.73
CA TRP A 371 6.53 26.95 11.43
C TRP A 371 5.54 27.39 12.51
N ASN A 372 5.96 28.28 13.41
CA ASN A 372 5.13 28.79 14.49
C ASN A 372 3.88 29.49 13.93
N GLY A 373 4.04 30.33 12.90
CA GLY A 373 2.91 30.98 12.23
C GLY A 373 1.98 30.00 11.51
N TRP A 374 2.50 28.91 10.96
CA TRP A 374 1.67 27.83 10.41
C TRP A 374 0.92 27.08 11.52
N LEU A 375 1.61 26.74 12.62
CA LEU A 375 1.06 25.99 13.75
C LEU A 375 -0.12 26.76 14.38
N ASP A 376 0.04 28.06 14.58
CA ASP A 376 -1.02 28.95 15.10
C ASP A 376 -2.26 28.97 14.18
N GLY A 377 -2.06 28.93 12.85
CA GLY A 377 -3.13 28.91 11.85
C GLY A 377 -3.67 27.52 11.49
N ALA A 378 -3.02 26.46 11.96
CA ALA A 378 -3.33 25.09 11.55
C ALA A 378 -4.54 24.50 12.30
N GLY A 379 -5.15 25.20 13.26
CA GLY A 379 -6.34 24.72 13.98
C GLY A 379 -6.05 23.58 14.97
N TYR A 380 -4.81 23.46 15.43
CA TYR A 380 -4.44 22.49 16.48
C TYR A 380 -5.15 22.78 17.81
N ALA A 381 -5.37 24.07 18.14
CA ALA A 381 -6.08 24.49 19.35
C ALA A 381 -7.53 23.98 19.43
N GLU A 382 -8.15 23.63 18.30
CA GLU A 382 -9.51 23.05 18.28
C GLU A 382 -9.52 21.55 18.65
N HIS A 383 -8.38 20.86 18.47
CA HIS A 383 -8.28 19.40 18.60
C HIS A 383 -7.45 18.97 19.81
N TYR A 384 -6.54 19.83 20.27
CA TYR A 384 -5.62 19.55 21.38
C TYR A 384 -5.66 20.70 22.38
N PRO A 385 -5.59 20.42 23.69
CA PRO A 385 -5.54 21.47 24.70
C PRO A 385 -4.29 22.35 24.52
N GLU A 386 -4.34 23.60 25.01
CA GLU A 386 -3.28 24.59 24.79
C GLU A 386 -1.90 24.25 25.41
N PRO A 387 -1.77 23.71 26.63
CA PRO A 387 -0.46 23.52 27.26
C PRO A 387 0.51 22.63 26.45
N PRO A 388 0.05 21.56 25.77
CA PRO A 388 0.88 20.84 24.81
C PRO A 388 1.38 21.67 23.62
N LEU A 389 0.59 22.63 23.12
CA LEU A 389 0.85 23.29 21.84
C LEU A 389 2.04 24.24 21.86
N ASP A 390 2.25 24.95 22.96
CA ASP A 390 3.39 25.86 23.10
C ASP A 390 4.73 25.10 23.12
N ASN A 391 4.74 23.83 23.53
CA ASN A 391 5.94 22.99 23.47
C ASN A 391 6.35 22.60 22.04
N PHE A 392 5.44 22.76 21.06
CA PHE A 392 5.74 22.52 19.64
C PHE A 392 6.21 23.77 18.91
N LYS A 393 6.21 24.93 19.58
CA LYS A 393 6.81 26.14 19.02
C LYS A 393 8.32 25.99 19.06
N VAL A 394 8.93 26.28 17.92
CA VAL A 394 10.38 26.22 17.77
C VAL A 394 10.95 27.60 18.12
N PRO A 395 12.02 27.70 18.93
CA PRO A 395 12.67 28.98 19.22
C PRO A 395 13.06 29.72 17.94
N ASP A 396 12.89 31.04 17.89
CA ASP A 396 13.11 31.85 16.68
C ASP A 396 14.56 31.80 16.17
N ASP A 397 15.51 31.44 17.02
CA ASP A 397 16.94 31.30 16.72
C ASP A 397 17.35 29.89 16.26
N ALA A 398 16.43 28.92 16.25
CA ALA A 398 16.72 27.56 15.81
C ALA A 398 16.97 27.49 14.28
N PRO A 399 17.76 26.51 13.81
CA PRO A 399 17.96 26.31 12.38
C PRO A 399 16.65 25.90 11.68
N PRO A 400 16.54 26.11 10.35
CA PRO A 400 15.46 25.56 9.56
C PRO A 400 15.32 24.04 9.76
N HIS A 401 14.09 23.54 9.74
CA HIS A 401 13.79 22.13 10.01
C HIS A 401 12.82 21.55 8.98
N ILE A 402 12.61 20.25 9.10
CA ILE A 402 11.74 19.47 8.22
C ILE A 402 10.28 19.85 8.53
N PRO A 403 9.46 20.21 7.53
CA PRO A 403 8.04 20.49 7.70
C PRO A 403 7.23 19.19 7.89
N LEU A 404 7.37 18.56 9.06
CA LEU A 404 6.70 17.32 9.45
C LEU A 404 5.75 17.60 10.62
N VAL A 405 4.50 17.17 10.50
CA VAL A 405 3.54 17.23 11.60
C VAL A 405 4.03 16.41 12.79
N ILE A 406 3.82 16.95 13.99
CA ILE A 406 4.15 16.29 15.25
C ILE A 406 2.83 16.03 16.00
N SER A 407 2.71 14.85 16.62
CA SER A 407 1.55 14.50 17.44
C SER A 407 1.72 15.08 18.85
N PRO A 408 0.77 15.88 19.35
CA PRO A 408 0.82 16.41 20.71
C PRO A 408 0.87 15.36 21.82
N ASP A 409 0.37 14.16 21.53
CA ASP A 409 0.28 13.07 22.49
C ASP A 409 1.62 12.30 22.66
N GLY A 410 2.69 12.75 22.00
CA GLY A 410 4.02 12.14 22.05
C GLY A 410 4.16 10.87 21.18
N GLU A 411 3.10 10.50 20.45
CA GLU A 411 3.14 9.38 19.50
C GLU A 411 4.05 9.72 18.30
N SER A 412 4.83 8.73 17.85
CA SER A 412 5.65 8.87 16.65
C SER A 412 4.76 9.11 15.42
N THR A 413 4.94 10.24 14.75
CA THR A 413 4.19 10.53 13.52
C THR A 413 4.64 9.68 12.33
N ARG A 414 5.87 9.14 12.38
CA ARG A 414 6.35 8.18 11.39
C ARG A 414 5.56 6.89 11.51
N GLY A 415 4.85 6.54 10.44
CA GLY A 415 4.00 5.36 10.41
C GLY A 415 2.64 5.52 11.11
N LEU A 416 2.25 6.73 11.51
CA LEU A 416 0.96 6.98 12.17
C LEU A 416 -0.25 6.42 11.40
N LEU A 417 -0.25 6.57 10.06
CA LEU A 417 -1.30 6.05 9.20
C LEU A 417 -1.21 4.55 8.97
N VAL A 418 -0.12 3.87 9.35
CA VAL A 418 0.03 2.42 9.19
C VAL A 418 -1.02 1.69 10.03
N HIS A 419 -1.31 2.19 11.24
CA HIS A 419 -2.35 1.67 12.11
C HIS A 419 -3.73 1.83 11.48
N THR A 420 -4.07 3.04 11.03
CA THR A 420 -5.34 3.34 10.35
C THR A 420 -5.50 2.54 9.05
N LEU A 421 -4.44 2.45 8.24
CA LEU A 421 -4.45 1.69 6.99
C LEU A 421 -4.56 0.19 7.22
N SER A 422 -4.27 -0.31 8.42
CA SER A 422 -4.49 -1.73 8.74
C SER A 422 -5.98 -2.07 8.83
N LEU A 423 -6.85 -1.08 9.08
CA LEU A 423 -8.31 -1.23 9.01
C LEU A 423 -8.81 -1.53 7.59
N VAL A 424 -7.97 -1.39 6.56
CA VAL A 424 -8.29 -1.86 5.21
C VAL A 424 -8.68 -3.33 5.21
N PHE A 425 -8.05 -4.14 6.06
CA PHE A 425 -8.25 -5.58 6.07
C PHE A 425 -9.66 -5.96 6.54
N PRO A 426 -10.12 -5.55 7.74
CA PRO A 426 -11.52 -5.77 8.14
C PRO A 426 -12.49 -5.05 7.20
N PHE A 427 -12.17 -3.87 6.66
CA PHE A 427 -13.03 -3.21 5.69
C PHE A 427 -13.22 -4.03 4.39
N GLY A 428 -12.12 -4.53 3.82
CA GLY A 428 -12.17 -5.34 2.59
C GLY A 428 -12.95 -6.64 2.79
N LEU A 429 -12.74 -7.33 3.92
CA LEU A 429 -13.52 -8.51 4.27
C LEU A 429 -15.00 -8.20 4.49
N LEU A 430 -15.32 -7.04 5.06
CA LEU A 430 -16.70 -6.58 5.21
C LEU A 430 -17.36 -6.40 3.84
N MET A 431 -16.66 -5.76 2.90
CA MET A 431 -17.15 -5.57 1.53
C MET A 431 -17.38 -6.90 0.80
N ILE A 432 -16.47 -7.87 0.96
CA ILE A 432 -16.63 -9.24 0.43
C ILE A 432 -17.84 -9.95 1.07
N GLY A 433 -17.99 -9.85 2.39
CA GLY A 433 -19.14 -10.43 3.11
C GLY A 433 -20.49 -9.86 2.64
N LEU A 434 -20.55 -8.53 2.46
CA LEU A 434 -21.74 -7.85 1.92
C LEU A 434 -22.03 -8.27 0.47
N ARG A 435 -21.00 -8.51 -0.34
CA ARG A 435 -21.14 -9.04 -1.70
C ARG A 435 -21.76 -10.44 -1.72
N PHE A 436 -21.36 -11.32 -0.81
CA PHE A 436 -22.00 -12.64 -0.68
C PHE A 436 -23.49 -12.52 -0.34
N LEU A 437 -23.87 -11.65 0.59
CA LEU A 437 -25.27 -11.41 0.93
C LEU A 437 -26.06 -10.86 -0.26
N LEU A 438 -25.51 -9.86 -0.97
CA LEU A 438 -26.13 -9.30 -2.16
C LEU A 438 -26.34 -10.37 -3.24
N ARG A 439 -25.36 -11.26 -3.41
CA ARG A 439 -25.45 -12.38 -4.36
C ARG A 439 -26.53 -13.38 -3.98
N ILE A 440 -26.72 -13.69 -2.69
CA ILE A 440 -27.84 -14.52 -2.23
C ILE A 440 -29.17 -13.91 -2.67
N LEU A 441 -29.36 -12.60 -2.47
CA LEU A 441 -30.60 -11.92 -2.87
C LEU A 441 -30.81 -11.96 -4.39
N LEU A 442 -29.74 -11.76 -5.17
CA LEU A 442 -29.81 -11.81 -6.63
C LEU A 442 -30.06 -13.22 -7.19
N VAL A 443 -29.51 -14.26 -6.56
CA VAL A 443 -29.81 -15.66 -6.89
C VAL A 443 -31.26 -15.99 -6.56
N LEU A 444 -31.74 -15.63 -5.37
CA LEU A 444 -33.13 -15.89 -4.95
C LEU A 444 -34.15 -15.15 -5.82
N SER A 445 -33.79 -13.97 -6.33
CA SER A 445 -34.64 -13.21 -7.25
C SER A 445 -34.55 -13.66 -8.71
N GLY A 446 -33.68 -14.61 -9.05
CA GLY A 446 -33.49 -15.09 -10.42
C GLY A 446 -32.75 -14.14 -11.35
N HIS A 447 -32.06 -13.12 -10.82
CA HIS A 447 -31.19 -12.23 -11.60
C HIS A 447 -29.83 -12.85 -11.91
N ILE A 448 -29.39 -13.80 -11.10
CA ILE A 448 -28.14 -14.56 -11.30
C ILE A 448 -28.50 -16.03 -11.45
N SER A 449 -28.04 -16.62 -12.54
CA SER A 449 -28.13 -18.07 -12.75
C SER A 449 -27.06 -18.80 -11.94
N VAL A 450 -27.42 -19.94 -11.35
CA VAL A 450 -26.52 -20.80 -10.56
C VAL A 450 -25.92 -21.91 -11.44
N ASP A 451 -26.18 -21.89 -12.76
CA ASP A 451 -25.67 -22.91 -13.67
C ASP A 451 -24.18 -22.66 -13.99
N PRO A 452 -23.24 -23.55 -13.61
CA PRO A 452 -21.81 -23.35 -13.85
C PRO A 452 -21.47 -23.22 -15.34
N ASP A 453 -22.23 -23.90 -16.21
CA ASP A 453 -22.05 -23.84 -17.66
C ASP A 453 -22.42 -22.47 -18.25
N GLU A 454 -23.31 -21.73 -17.59
CA GLU A 454 -23.74 -20.41 -18.05
C GLU A 454 -22.66 -19.35 -17.75
N ALA A 455 -21.99 -19.45 -16.60
CA ALA A 455 -20.89 -18.56 -16.24
C ALA A 455 -19.73 -18.62 -17.25
N HIS A 456 -19.36 -19.83 -17.72
CA HIS A 456 -18.31 -19.98 -18.73
C HIS A 456 -18.75 -19.50 -20.12
N ARG A 457 -20.03 -19.66 -20.47
CA ARG A 457 -20.57 -19.18 -21.75
C ARG A 457 -20.60 -17.66 -21.84
N GLU A 458 -20.83 -16.96 -20.73
CA GLU A 458 -20.76 -15.50 -20.72
C GLU A 458 -19.36 -14.97 -20.99
N ASP A 459 -18.33 -15.60 -20.41
CA ASP A 459 -16.93 -15.22 -20.65
C ASP A 459 -16.53 -15.46 -22.11
N LEU A 460 -16.92 -16.61 -22.69
CA LEU A 460 -16.68 -16.90 -24.12
C LEU A 460 -17.41 -15.92 -25.03
N ARG A 461 -18.66 -15.55 -24.70
CA ARG A 461 -19.42 -14.56 -25.48
C ARG A 461 -18.84 -13.16 -25.39
N ARG A 462 -18.30 -12.76 -24.24
CA ARG A 462 -17.60 -11.48 -24.10
C ARG A 462 -16.31 -11.50 -24.91
N ALA A 463 -15.54 -12.58 -24.87
CA ALA A 463 -14.34 -12.73 -25.70
C ALA A 463 -14.67 -12.65 -27.21
N ASP A 464 -15.80 -13.24 -27.65
CA ASP A 464 -16.26 -13.14 -29.04
C ASP A 464 -16.79 -11.74 -29.43
N GLN A 465 -17.30 -10.97 -28.48
CA GLN A 465 -17.82 -9.61 -28.71
C GLN A 465 -16.74 -8.53 -28.62
N ASP A 466 -15.82 -8.67 -27.68
CA ASP A 466 -14.66 -7.79 -27.49
C ASP A 466 -13.51 -8.15 -28.44
N GLY A 467 -13.55 -9.37 -29.01
CA GLY A 467 -12.87 -9.72 -30.26
C GLY A 467 -13.53 -9.00 -31.43
N ASP A 468 -13.59 -7.67 -31.36
CA ASP A 468 -13.73 -6.82 -32.53
C ASP A 468 -12.72 -7.38 -33.54
N PRO A 469 -13.17 -7.92 -34.69
CA PRO A 469 -12.26 -8.45 -35.68
C PRO A 469 -11.36 -7.29 -36.00
N LEU A 470 -10.12 -7.36 -35.50
CA LEU A 470 -9.08 -6.38 -35.76
C LEU A 470 -9.31 -5.92 -37.18
N ASP A 471 -9.55 -4.62 -37.26
CA ASP A 471 -9.49 -3.79 -38.44
C ASP A 471 -8.21 -4.14 -39.19
N THR A 472 -8.28 -5.29 -39.85
CA THR A 472 -7.44 -5.79 -40.91
C THR A 472 -7.95 -5.16 -42.21
N GLY A 473 -8.61 -3.99 -42.09
CA GLY A 473 -8.64 -2.96 -43.11
C GLY A 473 -7.22 -2.67 -43.56
N GLY A 474 -6.73 -3.52 -44.46
CA GLY A 474 -6.70 -3.13 -45.84
C GLY A 474 -6.33 -1.68 -46.01
N HIS A 475 -5.08 -1.35 -45.69
CA HIS A 475 -4.31 -0.45 -46.52
C HIS A 475 -4.22 -1.07 -47.93
N GLY A 476 -5.34 -1.06 -48.64
CA GLY A 476 -5.34 -1.13 -50.09
C GLY A 476 -4.71 0.18 -50.56
N GLU A 477 -3.45 0.09 -50.97
CA GLU A 477 -2.82 1.07 -51.84
C GLU A 477 -3.78 1.41 -53.00
N ARG A 478 -4.46 2.55 -52.88
CA ARG A 478 -4.92 3.28 -54.06
C ARG A 478 -3.68 3.87 -54.69
N ALA A 479 -3.11 3.13 -55.64
CA ALA A 479 -2.26 3.70 -56.66
C ALA A 479 -3.11 4.68 -57.50
N GLU A 480 -3.13 5.95 -57.09
CA GLU A 480 -3.54 7.03 -57.97
C GLU A 480 -2.48 7.17 -59.08
N GLY A 481 -2.83 6.67 -60.27
CA GLY A 481 -2.19 7.09 -61.49
C GLY A 481 -2.45 8.58 -61.71
N ARG A 482 -1.39 9.39 -61.64
CA ARG A 482 -1.35 10.70 -62.29
C ARG A 482 -0.70 10.54 -63.66
N ALA A 483 -1.49 10.83 -64.68
CA ALA A 483 -1.05 11.14 -66.03
C ALA A 483 -0.43 12.54 -66.09
#